data_AF-A0A7K0DNE9-F1
#
_entry.id   AF-A0A7K0DNE9-F1
#
_cell.length_a   1.000
_cell.length_b   1.000
_cell.length_c   1.000
_cell.angle_alpha   90.00
_cell.angle_beta   90.00
_cell.angle_gamma   90.00
#
_symmetry.space_group_name_H-M   'P 1'
#
loop_
_entity.id
_entity.type
_entity.pdbx_description
1 polymer ?
#
loop_
_entity_poly.entity_id
_entity_poly.type
_entity_poly.pdbx_seq_one_letter_code
_entity_poly.pdbx_strand_id
1 'polypeptide(L)'
;MSTTVIDHGLDADATADLAATALILARRFAAGATLWCVAPAWEPHAQHIAVEFVHPVIVGKRALPAVALTGHDPVGAARMSVRPGDILIAVADADDPEVCSLMRRAPAWGAVTVWIGHGPRPPTGAADRVLWFDDPDPRLPAAGGFVRTYHLLWELTHVCFEHPGLLTSPECPAEVCVTCADEGRLAEVIATHGGTATVRTATGIETVALTVTGPVATDDLVVLHAGAAIGTVGTHVDDRKSLADIGLPR
;
A
#
# COMPACT_ATOMS: atom_id res chain seq x y z
N MET A 1 3.00 14.82 -34.12
CA MET A 1 3.78 15.50 -33.05
C MET A 1 2.90 15.50 -31.82
N SER A 2 3.17 14.62 -30.85
CA SER A 2 2.44 14.63 -29.58
C SER A 2 3.08 15.71 -28.70
N THR A 3 2.34 16.75 -28.39
CA THR A 3 2.76 17.81 -27.48
C THR A 3 2.78 17.21 -26.08
N THR A 4 3.96 16.90 -25.54
CA THR A 4 4.07 16.59 -24.11
C THR A 4 3.68 17.85 -23.35
N VAL A 5 2.56 17.81 -22.65
CA VAL A 5 2.13 18.88 -21.77
C VAL A 5 3.03 18.81 -20.54
N ILE A 6 4.03 19.71 -20.47
CA ILE A 6 5.03 19.71 -19.38
C ILE A 6 4.43 20.20 -18.06
N ASP A 7 3.23 20.81 -18.10
CA ASP A 7 2.53 21.27 -16.90
C ASP A 7 1.07 20.80 -16.90
N HIS A 8 0.86 19.61 -16.36
CA HIS A 8 -0.44 19.23 -15.82
C HIS A 8 -0.57 19.91 -14.46
N GLY A 9 -1.22 21.09 -14.44
CA GLY A 9 -1.70 21.66 -13.18
C GLY A 9 -2.48 20.58 -12.41
N LEU A 10 -2.34 20.53 -11.08
CA LEU A 10 -3.17 19.63 -10.28
C LEU A 10 -4.60 20.15 -10.32
N ASP A 11 -5.55 19.32 -10.73
CA ASP A 11 -6.96 19.63 -10.56
C ASP A 11 -7.37 19.57 -9.08
N ALA A 12 -8.63 19.92 -8.80
CA ALA A 12 -9.13 20.00 -7.43
C ALA A 12 -9.12 18.63 -6.73
N ASP A 13 -9.44 17.55 -7.44
CA ASP A 13 -9.52 16.19 -6.89
C ASP A 13 -8.12 15.65 -6.59
N ALA A 14 -7.17 15.83 -7.52
CA ALA A 14 -5.77 15.47 -7.31
C ALA A 14 -5.15 16.26 -6.14
N THR A 15 -5.51 17.52 -5.97
CA THR A 15 -5.07 18.35 -4.83
C THR A 15 -5.65 17.83 -3.51
N ALA A 16 -6.92 17.43 -3.48
CA ALA A 16 -7.56 16.87 -2.30
C ALA A 16 -6.95 15.51 -1.91
N ASP A 17 -6.72 14.64 -2.90
CA ASP A 17 -6.06 13.34 -2.71
C ASP A 17 -4.64 13.51 -2.16
N LEU A 18 -3.88 14.47 -2.70
CA LEU A 18 -2.53 14.80 -2.23
C LEU A 18 -2.54 15.29 -0.78
N ALA A 19 -3.43 16.22 -0.44
CA ALA A 19 -3.54 16.76 0.92
C ALA A 19 -3.96 15.68 1.93
N ALA A 20 -4.93 14.83 1.58
CA ALA A 20 -5.36 13.72 2.44
C ALA A 20 -4.24 12.70 2.65
N THR A 21 -3.47 12.41 1.61
CA THR A 21 -2.31 11.51 1.67
C THR A 21 -1.22 12.10 2.57
N ALA A 22 -0.89 13.38 2.40
CA ALA A 22 0.10 14.08 3.24
C ALA A 22 -0.27 14.06 4.73
N LEU A 23 -1.55 14.30 5.06
CA LEU A 23 -2.02 14.26 6.44
C LEU A 23 -1.86 12.87 7.06
N ILE A 24 -2.13 11.81 6.29
CA ILE A 24 -1.92 10.43 6.74
C ILE A 24 -0.45 10.14 6.99
N LEU A 25 0.42 10.50 6.05
CA LEU A 25 1.86 10.34 6.21
C LEU A 25 2.33 11.05 7.49
N ALA A 26 1.93 12.30 7.69
CA ALA A 26 2.29 13.07 8.88
C ALA A 26 1.85 12.39 10.18
N ARG A 27 0.60 11.89 10.24
CA ARG A 27 0.08 11.16 11.40
C ARG A 27 0.84 9.85 11.66
N ARG A 28 1.12 9.08 10.61
CA ARG A 28 1.88 7.83 10.72
C ARG A 28 3.32 8.08 11.18
N PHE A 29 4.00 9.07 10.60
CA PHE A 29 5.34 9.46 11.04
C PHE A 29 5.36 10.04 12.47
N ALA A 30 4.34 10.81 12.86
CA ALA A 30 4.18 11.27 14.25
C ALA A 30 4.06 10.09 15.23
N ALA A 31 3.42 9.00 14.80
CA ALA A 31 3.32 7.73 15.53
C ALA A 31 4.55 6.80 15.38
N GLY A 32 5.61 7.25 14.70
CA GLY A 32 6.87 6.50 14.59
C GLY A 32 6.98 5.54 13.39
N ALA A 33 6.13 5.68 12.37
CA ALA A 33 6.16 4.86 11.16
C ALA A 33 7.47 4.97 10.36
N THR A 34 7.80 3.90 9.64
CA THR A 34 8.77 3.89 8.54
C THR A 34 8.03 3.91 7.20
N LEU A 35 8.57 4.64 6.23
CA LEU A 35 8.11 4.66 4.84
C LEU A 35 8.90 3.69 3.97
N TRP A 36 8.22 2.72 3.36
CA TRP A 36 8.80 1.74 2.45
C TRP A 36 8.45 2.09 1.01
N CYS A 37 9.47 2.41 0.20
CA CYS A 37 9.30 2.89 -1.16
C CYS A 37 9.60 1.78 -2.18
N VAL A 38 8.69 1.56 -3.13
CA VAL A 38 8.82 0.53 -4.16
C VAL A 38 8.56 1.15 -5.54
N ALA A 39 9.35 0.79 -6.55
CA ALA A 39 9.11 1.22 -7.93
C ALA A 39 9.76 0.21 -8.89
N PRO A 40 9.13 -0.94 -9.17
CA PRO A 40 9.82 -2.07 -9.81
C PRO A 40 10.37 -1.72 -11.20
N ALA A 41 9.56 -1.05 -12.03
CA ALA A 41 9.97 -0.60 -13.36
C ALA A 41 10.84 0.67 -13.34
N TRP A 42 10.85 1.42 -12.23
CA TRP A 42 11.47 2.74 -12.13
C TRP A 42 12.18 2.94 -10.77
N GLU A 43 13.11 2.05 -10.44
CA GLU A 43 13.83 2.04 -9.15
C GLU A 43 14.35 3.43 -8.69
N PRO A 44 14.83 4.33 -9.58
CA PRO A 44 15.23 5.67 -9.16
C PRO A 44 14.14 6.46 -8.44
N HIS A 45 12.85 6.26 -8.74
CA HIS A 45 11.75 6.93 -8.01
C HIS A 45 11.66 6.45 -6.57
N ALA A 46 11.80 5.15 -6.30
CA ALA A 46 11.79 4.62 -4.93
C ALA A 46 12.97 5.18 -4.11
N GLN A 47 14.16 5.21 -4.72
CA GLN A 47 15.36 5.77 -4.11
C GLN A 47 15.21 7.27 -3.85
N HIS A 48 14.67 8.02 -4.82
CA HIS A 48 14.42 9.45 -4.70
C HIS A 48 13.49 9.74 -3.52
N ILE A 49 12.34 9.07 -3.45
CA ILE A 49 11.39 9.24 -2.34
C ILE A 49 12.09 8.96 -1.01
N ALA A 50 12.83 7.85 -0.89
CA ALA A 50 13.52 7.53 0.36
C ALA A 50 14.53 8.62 0.77
N VAL A 51 15.35 9.12 -0.17
CA VAL A 51 16.34 10.15 0.11
C VAL A 51 15.70 11.47 0.53
N GLU A 52 14.63 11.91 -0.13
CA GLU A 52 13.94 13.18 0.21
C GLU A 52 13.40 13.17 1.64
N PHE A 53 12.86 12.03 2.10
CA PHE A 53 12.35 11.89 3.47
C PHE A 53 13.49 11.78 4.50
N VAL A 54 14.59 11.09 4.20
CA VAL A 54 15.73 10.92 5.13
C VAL A 54 16.62 12.17 5.20
N HIS A 55 16.85 12.85 4.07
CA HIS A 55 17.75 13.99 3.94
C HIS A 55 16.99 15.21 3.41
N PRO A 56 16.16 15.84 4.26
CA PRO A 56 15.31 16.94 3.82
C PRO A 56 16.14 18.11 3.28
N VAL A 57 15.81 18.56 2.06
CA VAL A 57 16.53 19.66 1.36
C VAL A 57 16.32 21.01 2.06
N ILE A 58 15.19 21.20 2.76
CA ILE A 58 14.89 22.43 3.49
C ILE A 58 15.56 22.41 4.87
N VAL A 59 16.43 23.39 5.10
CA VAL A 59 17.14 23.59 6.37
C VAL A 59 16.16 23.60 7.55
N GLY A 60 16.45 22.78 8.56
CA GLY A 60 15.69 22.73 9.81
C GLY A 60 14.49 21.76 9.81
N LYS A 61 14.18 21.11 8.68
CA LYS A 61 13.15 20.06 8.64
C LYS A 61 13.68 18.75 9.24
N ARG A 62 12.77 18.01 9.88
CA ARG A 62 13.07 16.74 10.55
C ARG A 62 13.31 15.64 9.49
N ALA A 63 14.36 14.85 9.67
CA ALA A 63 14.54 13.61 8.93
C ALA A 63 13.47 12.57 9.33
N LEU A 64 12.85 11.94 8.34
CA LEU A 64 11.80 10.94 8.50
C LEU A 64 12.30 9.56 8.03
N PRO A 65 12.03 8.46 8.75
CA PRO A 65 12.54 7.14 8.37
C PRO A 65 11.92 6.66 7.05
N ALA A 66 12.75 6.48 6.02
CA ALA A 66 12.33 5.95 4.74
C ALA A 66 13.38 5.02 4.14
N VAL A 67 12.93 3.97 3.45
CA VAL A 67 13.78 2.94 2.84
C VAL A 67 13.24 2.57 1.46
N ALA A 68 14.11 2.60 0.45
CA ALA A 68 13.79 2.07 -0.86
C ALA A 68 14.01 0.56 -0.89
N LEU A 69 12.97 -0.19 -1.29
CA LEU A 69 13.06 -1.62 -1.56
C LEU A 69 13.32 -1.80 -3.06
N THR A 70 14.59 -2.01 -3.39
CA THR A 70 15.07 -2.19 -4.77
C THR A 70 15.59 -3.61 -5.00
N GLY A 71 15.70 -4.03 -6.25
CA GLY A 71 16.13 -5.37 -6.62
C GLY A 71 14.98 -6.38 -6.70
N HIS A 72 15.33 -7.66 -6.57
CA HIS A 72 14.41 -8.77 -6.85
C HIS A 72 13.52 -9.04 -5.63
N ASP A 73 12.25 -9.37 -5.87
CA ASP A 73 11.24 -9.72 -4.85
C ASP A 73 10.97 -8.62 -3.80
N PRO A 74 10.45 -7.44 -4.23
CA PRO A 74 10.02 -6.40 -3.30
C PRO A 74 8.89 -6.87 -2.36
N VAL A 75 8.10 -7.87 -2.77
CA VAL A 75 7.03 -8.46 -1.94
C VAL A 75 7.61 -9.17 -0.73
N GLY A 76 8.59 -10.05 -0.92
CA GLY A 76 9.29 -10.74 0.16
C GLY A 76 10.05 -9.77 1.07
N ALA A 77 10.74 -8.77 0.49
CA ALA A 77 11.44 -7.75 1.24
C ALA A 77 10.49 -6.93 2.13
N ALA A 78 9.36 -6.46 1.57
CA ALA A 78 8.34 -5.74 2.33
C ALA A 78 7.73 -6.63 3.41
N ARG A 79 7.41 -7.88 3.10
CA ARG A 79 6.87 -8.84 4.06
C ARG A 79 7.81 -9.00 5.27
N MET A 80 9.11 -9.11 5.09
CA MET A 80 10.02 -9.24 6.25
C MET A 80 10.17 -7.95 7.06
N SER A 81 10.04 -6.79 6.40
CA SER A 81 10.47 -5.51 6.96
C SER A 81 9.34 -4.71 7.57
N VAL A 82 8.23 -4.57 6.85
CA VAL A 82 7.07 -3.74 7.20
C VAL A 82 6.50 -4.12 8.56
N ARG A 83 6.26 -3.12 9.40
CA ARG A 83 5.62 -3.25 10.71
C ARG A 83 4.24 -2.62 10.73
N PRO A 84 3.36 -3.05 11.65
CA PRO A 84 2.06 -2.40 11.83
C PRO A 84 2.24 -0.90 12.11
N GLY A 85 1.49 -0.07 11.39
CA GLY A 85 1.59 1.38 11.46
C GLY A 85 2.55 2.01 10.43
N ASP A 86 3.36 1.22 9.73
CA ASP A 86 4.22 1.71 8.65
C ASP A 86 3.41 2.17 7.42
N ILE A 87 4.12 2.81 6.49
CA ILE A 87 3.58 3.26 5.21
C ILE A 87 4.30 2.49 4.10
N LEU A 88 3.57 2.00 3.11
CA LEU A 88 4.11 1.47 1.87
C LEU A 88 3.67 2.38 0.71
N ILE A 89 4.64 2.96 0.01
CA ILE A 89 4.42 3.77 -1.19
C ILE A 89 4.98 3.05 -2.41
N ALA A 90 4.19 2.93 -3.47
CA ALA A 90 4.67 2.39 -4.74
C ALA A 90 4.47 3.37 -5.89
N VAL A 91 5.43 3.39 -6.82
CA VAL A 91 5.34 4.08 -8.11
C VAL A 91 5.37 3.02 -9.22
N ALA A 92 4.23 2.75 -9.85
CA ALA A 92 4.09 1.74 -10.91
C ALA A 92 2.79 1.92 -11.70
N ASP A 93 2.73 1.28 -12.87
CA ASP A 93 1.49 1.09 -13.62
C ASP A 93 0.46 0.27 -12.82
N ALA A 94 -0.83 0.45 -13.10
CA ALA A 94 -1.93 -0.14 -12.32
C ALA A 94 -2.01 -1.67 -12.39
N ASP A 95 -1.39 -2.27 -13.40
CA ASP A 95 -1.35 -3.72 -13.64
C ASP A 95 0.00 -4.35 -13.24
N ASP A 96 0.93 -3.59 -12.64
CA ASP A 96 2.19 -4.12 -12.15
C ASP A 96 1.92 -5.24 -11.12
N PRO A 97 2.37 -6.48 -11.38
CA PRO A 97 1.98 -7.64 -10.58
C PRO A 97 2.58 -7.61 -9.16
N GLU A 98 3.78 -7.03 -9.01
CA GLU A 98 4.45 -6.93 -7.71
C GLU A 98 3.76 -5.88 -6.84
N VAL A 99 3.45 -4.71 -7.41
CA VAL A 99 2.70 -3.66 -6.71
C VAL A 99 1.28 -4.10 -6.39
N CYS A 100 0.58 -4.76 -7.32
CA CYS A 100 -0.73 -5.36 -7.04
C CYS A 100 -0.68 -6.36 -5.87
N SER A 101 0.41 -7.14 -5.76
CA SER A 101 0.60 -8.08 -4.64
C SER A 101 0.86 -7.34 -3.33
N LEU A 102 1.70 -6.30 -3.34
CA LEU A 102 1.99 -5.47 -2.17
C LEU A 102 0.75 -4.76 -1.64
N MET A 103 0.00 -4.06 -2.50
CA MET A 103 -1.15 -3.26 -2.09
C MET A 103 -2.26 -4.13 -1.50
N ARG A 104 -2.41 -5.35 -2.00
CA ARG A 104 -3.36 -6.33 -1.47
C ARG A 104 -2.97 -6.80 -0.06
N ARG A 105 -1.69 -7.05 0.20
CA ARG A 105 -1.20 -7.71 1.43
C ARG A 105 -0.80 -6.76 2.55
N ALA A 106 -0.29 -5.57 2.20
CA ALA A 106 0.17 -4.59 3.18
C ALA A 106 -0.88 -4.20 4.24
N PRO A 107 -2.19 -4.12 3.94
CA PRO A 107 -3.21 -3.91 4.97
C PRO A 107 -3.26 -5.05 6.01
N ALA A 108 -3.03 -6.30 5.61
CA ALA A 108 -2.94 -7.43 6.55
C ALA A 108 -1.70 -7.33 7.45
N TRP A 109 -0.66 -6.60 7.02
CA TRP A 109 0.52 -6.28 7.83
C TRP A 109 0.32 -5.07 8.74
N GLY A 110 -0.82 -4.37 8.61
CA GLY A 110 -1.15 -3.16 9.35
C GLY A 110 -0.51 -1.89 8.76
N ALA A 111 -0.01 -1.93 7.53
CA ALA A 111 0.57 -0.77 6.86
C ALA A 111 -0.47 -0.03 6.03
N VAL A 112 -0.31 1.29 5.92
CA VAL A 112 -1.08 2.12 4.99
C VAL A 112 -0.42 2.10 3.61
N THR A 113 -1.24 2.01 2.57
CA THR A 113 -0.81 1.88 1.18
C THR A 113 -1.05 3.15 0.38
N VAL A 114 -0.01 3.60 -0.33
CA VAL A 114 -0.06 4.73 -1.25
C VAL A 114 0.43 4.28 -2.62
N TRP A 115 -0.36 4.51 -3.67
CA TRP A 115 0.01 4.15 -5.04
C TRP A 115 0.04 5.39 -5.93
N ILE A 116 1.21 5.67 -6.50
CA ILE A 116 1.43 6.71 -7.51
C ILE A 116 1.58 6.04 -8.87
N GLY A 117 0.88 6.54 -9.89
CA GLY A 117 1.00 6.01 -11.25
C GLY A 117 0.22 6.83 -12.26
N HIS A 118 0.08 6.31 -13.48
CA HIS A 118 -0.56 7.01 -14.57
C HIS A 118 -1.31 6.07 -15.52
N GLY A 119 -2.10 6.62 -16.43
CA GLY A 119 -2.87 5.85 -17.39
C GLY A 119 -4.12 5.20 -16.76
N PRO A 120 -4.50 3.96 -17.13
CA PRO A 120 -5.65 3.29 -16.53
C PRO A 120 -5.51 3.22 -15.01
N ARG A 121 -6.50 3.76 -14.28
CA ARG A 121 -6.47 3.81 -12.81
C ARG A 121 -6.70 2.41 -12.22
N PRO A 122 -6.03 2.04 -11.10
CA PRO A 122 -6.32 0.78 -10.42
C PRO A 122 -7.77 0.79 -9.88
N PRO A 123 -8.37 -0.40 -9.65
CA PRO A 123 -9.73 -0.51 -9.12
C PRO A 123 -9.90 0.24 -7.79
N THR A 124 -11.10 0.77 -7.54
CA THR A 124 -11.41 1.41 -6.26
C THR A 124 -11.13 0.46 -5.09
N GLY A 125 -10.38 0.95 -4.10
CA GLY A 125 -9.97 0.15 -2.94
C GLY A 125 -8.73 -0.71 -3.17
N ALA A 126 -8.05 -0.60 -4.31
CA ALA A 126 -6.79 -1.29 -4.54
C ALA A 126 -5.66 -0.82 -3.62
N ALA A 127 -5.71 0.43 -3.14
CA ALA A 127 -4.84 0.99 -2.10
C ALA A 127 -5.62 2.00 -1.25
N ASP A 128 -5.13 2.33 -0.05
CA ASP A 128 -5.75 3.33 0.84
C ASP A 128 -5.72 4.73 0.21
N ARG A 129 -4.66 5.03 -0.55
CA ARG A 129 -4.48 6.30 -1.28
C ARG A 129 -3.93 6.04 -2.67
N VAL A 130 -4.53 6.69 -3.67
CA VAL A 130 -4.12 6.61 -5.07
C VAL A 130 -3.90 8.03 -5.59
N LEU A 131 -2.66 8.35 -5.94
CA LEU A 131 -2.27 9.63 -6.56
C LEU A 131 -2.01 9.36 -8.04
N TRP A 132 -3.01 9.60 -8.89
CA TRP A 132 -2.97 9.14 -10.28
C TRP A 132 -2.99 10.28 -11.28
N PHE A 133 -2.23 10.12 -12.36
CA PHE A 133 -2.23 11.03 -13.49
C PHE A 133 -3.09 10.47 -14.62
N ASP A 134 -4.09 11.24 -15.05
CA ASP A 134 -4.90 10.93 -16.23
C ASP A 134 -4.18 11.37 -17.52
N ASP A 135 -2.94 10.91 -17.69
CA ASP A 135 -2.13 11.11 -18.89
C ASP A 135 -1.52 9.76 -19.33
N PRO A 136 -1.87 9.26 -20.53
CA PRO A 136 -1.33 8.03 -21.07
C PRO A 136 0.08 8.19 -21.70
N ASP A 137 0.73 9.37 -21.66
CA ASP A 137 2.08 9.54 -22.23
C ASP A 137 3.07 8.58 -21.53
N PRO A 138 3.67 7.61 -22.26
CA PRO A 138 4.64 6.68 -21.67
C PRO A 138 5.92 7.37 -21.17
N ARG A 139 6.12 8.66 -21.49
CA ARG A 139 7.23 9.46 -20.97
C ARG A 139 6.95 10.09 -19.61
N LEU A 140 5.71 10.06 -19.11
CA LEU A 140 5.35 10.69 -17.84
C LEU A 140 6.24 10.26 -16.66
N PRO A 141 6.65 8.98 -16.53
CA PRO A 141 7.59 8.56 -15.49
C PRO A 141 8.94 9.30 -15.54
N ALA A 142 9.36 9.81 -16.71
CA ALA A 142 10.60 10.55 -16.91
C ALA A 142 10.39 12.07 -17.09
N ALA A 143 9.15 12.54 -17.22
CA ALA A 143 8.82 13.95 -17.49
C ALA A 143 8.81 14.84 -16.24
N GLY A 144 8.95 14.24 -15.04
CA GLY A 144 9.01 14.95 -13.77
C GLY A 144 7.69 15.06 -13.02
N GLY A 145 6.57 14.59 -13.59
CA GLY A 145 5.25 14.59 -12.92
C GLY A 145 5.26 13.85 -11.59
N PHE A 146 5.75 12.60 -11.57
CA PHE A 146 5.91 11.84 -10.32
C PHE A 146 6.82 12.54 -9.32
N VAL A 147 7.92 13.10 -9.79
CA VAL A 147 8.89 13.85 -8.98
C VAL A 147 8.22 14.98 -8.23
N ARG A 148 7.48 15.81 -8.96
CA ARG A 148 6.71 16.91 -8.39
C ARG A 148 5.68 16.40 -7.37
N THR A 149 4.96 15.31 -7.66
CA THR A 149 3.96 14.77 -6.73
C THR A 149 4.55 14.34 -5.40
N TYR A 150 5.63 13.55 -5.39
CA TYR A 150 6.21 13.13 -4.12
C TYR A 150 7.00 14.24 -3.41
N HIS A 151 7.48 15.26 -4.13
CA HIS A 151 8.03 16.49 -3.52
C HIS A 151 6.95 17.29 -2.79
N LEU A 152 5.81 17.52 -3.44
CA LEU A 152 4.68 18.18 -2.78
C LEU A 152 4.15 17.35 -1.61
N LEU A 153 4.11 16.02 -1.75
CA LEU A 153 3.72 15.12 -0.67
C LEU A 153 4.65 15.26 0.54
N TRP A 154 5.97 15.31 0.31
CA TRP A 154 6.97 15.57 1.33
C TRP A 154 6.77 16.95 1.98
N GLU A 155 6.54 18.00 1.20
CA GLU A 155 6.37 19.37 1.69
C GLU A 155 5.12 19.48 2.57
N LEU A 156 3.98 18.99 2.08
CA LEU A 156 2.70 19.03 2.79
C LEU A 156 2.73 18.15 4.05
N THR A 157 3.46 17.03 4.03
CA THR A 157 3.70 16.21 5.23
C THR A 157 4.41 17.05 6.30
N HIS A 158 5.39 17.86 5.91
CA HIS A 158 6.09 18.77 6.81
C HIS A 158 5.25 19.96 7.27
N VAL A 159 4.39 20.51 6.42
CA VAL A 159 3.41 21.53 6.81
C VAL A 159 2.51 20.98 7.92
N CYS A 160 2.06 19.73 7.84
CA CYS A 160 1.26 19.12 8.89
C CYS A 160 1.99 19.06 10.26
N PHE A 161 3.32 18.85 10.26
CA PHE A 161 4.12 18.89 11.50
C PHE A 161 4.17 20.28 12.15
N GLU A 162 3.99 21.35 11.38
CA GLU A 162 3.91 22.72 11.89
C GLU A 162 2.55 23.03 12.55
N HIS A 163 1.58 22.13 12.38
CA HIS A 163 0.25 22.22 12.97
C HIS A 163 -0.05 20.98 13.83
N PRO A 164 0.48 20.88 15.07
CA PRO A 164 0.36 19.68 15.91
C PRO A 164 -1.07 19.16 16.14
N GLY A 165 -2.06 20.05 16.10
CA GLY A 165 -3.49 19.68 16.18
C GLY A 165 -3.96 18.76 15.06
N LEU A 166 -3.26 18.73 13.92
CA LEU A 166 -3.54 17.80 12.81
C LEU A 166 -3.00 16.39 13.06
N LEU A 167 -1.97 16.24 13.89
CA LEU A 167 -1.26 14.97 14.11
C LEU A 167 -2.00 14.01 15.05
N THR A 168 -2.95 14.53 15.82
CA THR A 168 -3.81 13.72 16.68
C THR A 168 -4.95 13.19 15.82
N SER A 169 -5.10 11.86 15.74
CA SER A 169 -6.32 11.27 15.19
C SER A 169 -7.49 11.60 16.12
N PRO A 170 -8.68 11.97 15.61
CA PRO A 170 -9.86 12.05 16.46
C PRO A 170 -10.04 10.69 17.13
N GLU A 171 -10.10 10.68 18.47
CA GLU A 171 -10.28 9.46 19.25
C GLU A 171 -11.56 8.76 18.75
N CYS A 172 -11.43 7.54 18.20
CA CYS A 172 -12.56 6.62 18.20
C CYS A 172 -12.86 6.36 19.68
N PRO A 173 -14.10 6.56 20.18
CA PRO A 173 -14.41 6.32 21.58
C PRO A 173 -13.99 4.90 21.97
N ALA A 174 -12.95 4.79 22.79
CA ALA A 174 -12.52 3.52 23.33
C ALA A 174 -13.52 3.11 24.41
N GLU A 175 -14.46 2.24 24.04
CA GLU A 175 -15.10 1.24 24.91
C GLU A 175 -16.14 0.45 24.08
N VAL A 176 -15.71 -0.17 22.99
CA VAL A 176 -16.44 -1.32 22.44
C VAL A 176 -15.74 -2.55 22.98
N CYS A 177 -16.47 -3.34 23.75
CA CYS A 177 -16.02 -4.64 24.24
C CYS A 177 -15.46 -5.45 23.05
N VAL A 178 -14.16 -5.77 23.06
CA VAL A 178 -13.49 -6.56 21.99
C VAL A 178 -14.13 -7.94 21.77
N THR A 179 -14.86 -8.46 22.76
CA THR A 179 -15.64 -9.70 22.65
C THR A 179 -17.02 -9.50 21.99
N CYS A 180 -17.51 -8.27 21.90
CA CYS A 180 -18.76 -7.89 21.23
C CYS A 180 -18.53 -7.06 19.95
N ALA A 181 -17.28 -6.68 19.68
CA ALA A 181 -16.89 -6.04 18.43
C ALA A 181 -16.99 -7.09 17.31
N ASP A 182 -17.97 -6.92 16.44
CA ASP A 182 -18.11 -7.70 15.21
C ASP A 182 -17.09 -7.23 14.17
N GLU A 183 -15.80 -7.31 14.52
CA GLU A 183 -14.70 -6.81 13.70
C GLU A 183 -14.06 -7.95 12.90
N GLY A 184 -14.09 -7.82 11.58
CA GLY A 184 -13.35 -8.68 10.67
C GLY A 184 -11.90 -8.20 10.56
N ARG A 185 -10.94 -9.05 10.90
CA ARG A 185 -9.50 -8.76 10.79
C ARG A 185 -8.92 -9.38 9.53
N LEU A 186 -8.25 -8.60 8.70
CA LEU A 186 -7.56 -9.12 7.52
C LEU A 186 -6.28 -9.84 7.93
N ALA A 187 -6.00 -10.99 7.30
CA ALA A 187 -4.80 -11.77 7.54
C ALA A 187 -4.22 -12.38 6.25
N GLU A 188 -2.89 -12.44 6.18
CA GLU A 188 -2.15 -13.17 5.13
C GLU A 188 -1.82 -14.58 5.61
N VAL A 189 -2.13 -15.59 4.81
CA VAL A 189 -1.79 -16.98 5.11
C VAL A 189 -0.28 -17.21 4.90
N ILE A 190 0.42 -17.59 5.96
CA ILE A 190 1.85 -17.97 5.90
C ILE A 190 1.97 -19.46 5.54
N ALA A 191 1.21 -20.31 6.22
CA ALA A 191 1.28 -21.75 6.04
C ALA A 191 -0.06 -22.41 6.42
N THR A 192 -0.37 -23.53 5.77
CA THR A 192 -1.57 -24.32 6.04
C THR A 192 -1.19 -25.69 6.60
N HIS A 193 -1.96 -26.14 7.59
CA HIS A 193 -1.75 -27.41 8.27
C HIS A 193 -3.11 -28.06 8.54
N GLY A 194 -3.55 -28.93 7.63
CA GLY A 194 -4.84 -29.60 7.72
C GLY A 194 -5.99 -28.59 7.78
N GLY A 195 -6.80 -28.66 8.84
CA GLY A 195 -7.94 -27.76 9.07
C GLY A 195 -7.59 -26.39 9.69
N THR A 196 -6.31 -26.03 9.76
CA THR A 196 -5.84 -24.76 10.35
C THR A 196 -4.82 -24.06 9.47
N ALA A 197 -4.66 -22.75 9.65
CA ALA A 197 -3.60 -21.97 9.03
C ALA A 197 -2.85 -21.12 10.06
N THR A 198 -1.55 -20.94 9.82
CA THR A 198 -0.77 -19.88 10.46
C THR A 198 -0.89 -18.64 9.59
N VAL A 199 -1.36 -17.55 10.17
CA VAL A 199 -1.64 -16.30 9.46
C VAL A 199 -0.93 -15.13 10.10
N ARG A 200 -0.56 -14.14 9.29
CA ARG A 200 -0.06 -12.85 9.75
C ARG A 200 -1.18 -11.82 9.74
N THR A 201 -1.32 -11.10 10.84
CA THR A 201 -2.21 -9.95 10.99
C THR A 201 -1.42 -8.72 11.39
N ALA A 202 -2.10 -7.57 11.43
CA ALA A 202 -1.57 -6.32 11.95
C ALA A 202 -1.17 -6.39 13.45
N THR A 203 -1.65 -7.37 14.21
CA THR A 203 -1.32 -7.52 15.64
C THR A 203 -0.33 -8.64 15.92
N GLY A 204 0.06 -9.42 14.91
CA GLY A 204 1.00 -10.52 15.04
C GLY A 204 0.61 -11.75 14.25
N ILE A 205 1.34 -12.84 14.52
CA ILE A 205 1.10 -14.15 13.90
C ILE A 205 0.20 -14.97 14.83
N GLU A 206 -0.85 -15.55 14.27
CA GLU A 206 -1.78 -16.42 15.01
C GLU A 206 -2.18 -17.65 14.19
N THR A 207 -2.69 -18.68 14.87
CA THR A 207 -3.24 -19.88 14.24
C THR A 207 -4.76 -19.78 14.22
N VAL A 208 -5.36 -20.03 13.05
CA VAL A 208 -6.80 -19.88 12.83
C VAL A 208 -7.41 -21.16 12.27
N ALA A 209 -8.67 -21.40 12.62
CA ALA A 209 -9.45 -22.49 12.05
C ALA A 209 -9.92 -22.17 10.63
N LEU A 210 -9.85 -23.16 9.72
CA LEU A 210 -10.30 -23.04 8.34
C LEU A 210 -11.65 -23.75 8.09
N THR A 211 -12.39 -24.07 9.15
CA THR A 211 -13.60 -24.92 9.10
C THR A 211 -14.72 -24.39 8.21
N VAL A 212 -14.79 -23.07 7.99
CA VAL A 212 -15.87 -22.41 7.25
C VAL A 212 -15.40 -21.88 5.89
N THR A 213 -14.09 -21.84 5.67
CA THR A 213 -13.47 -21.43 4.41
C THR A 213 -13.25 -22.62 3.48
N GLY A 214 -13.27 -22.39 2.17
CA GLY A 214 -12.74 -23.34 1.19
C GLY A 214 -11.23 -23.53 1.34
N PRO A 215 -10.59 -24.29 0.43
CA PRO A 215 -9.15 -24.45 0.42
C PRO A 215 -8.46 -23.09 0.30
N VAL A 216 -7.50 -22.82 1.19
CA VAL A 216 -6.63 -21.63 1.15
C VAL A 216 -5.19 -22.08 0.92
N ALA A 217 -4.42 -21.27 0.21
CA ALA A 217 -3.00 -21.48 -0.02
C ALA A 217 -2.18 -20.45 0.78
N THR A 218 -0.88 -20.73 0.95
CA THR A 218 0.09 -19.68 1.32
C THR A 218 -0.10 -18.48 0.39
N ASP A 219 0.05 -17.28 0.95
CA ASP A 219 -0.13 -15.98 0.31
C ASP A 219 -1.57 -15.53 0.05
N ASP A 220 -2.57 -16.39 0.28
CA ASP A 220 -3.97 -15.98 0.23
C ASP A 220 -4.31 -15.02 1.39
N LEU A 221 -5.31 -14.16 1.17
CA LEU A 221 -5.85 -13.30 2.21
C LEU A 221 -7.18 -13.85 2.72
N VAL A 222 -7.32 -13.85 4.04
CA VAL A 222 -8.53 -14.30 4.73
C VAL A 222 -9.05 -13.22 5.67
N VAL A 223 -10.37 -13.20 5.86
CA VAL A 223 -11.02 -12.40 6.90
C VAL A 223 -11.22 -13.29 8.11
N LEU A 224 -10.71 -12.84 9.24
CA LEU A 224 -10.79 -13.53 10.53
C LEU A 224 -11.90 -12.95 11.39
N HIS A 225 -12.60 -13.83 12.10
CA HIS A 225 -13.53 -13.46 13.16
C HIS A 225 -13.53 -14.56 14.23
N ALA A 226 -13.46 -14.17 15.50
CA ALA A 226 -13.47 -15.08 16.66
C ALA A 226 -12.49 -16.27 16.55
N GLY A 227 -11.30 -16.06 15.97
CA GLY A 227 -10.26 -17.10 15.82
C GLY A 227 -10.46 -18.07 14.64
N ALA A 228 -11.46 -17.82 13.79
CA ALA A 228 -11.71 -18.59 12.56
C ALA A 228 -11.60 -17.70 11.32
N ALA A 229 -11.12 -18.27 10.22
CA ALA A 229 -11.29 -17.66 8.90
C ALA A 229 -12.75 -17.83 8.47
N ILE A 230 -13.42 -16.72 8.13
CA ILE A 230 -14.83 -16.68 7.72
C ILE A 230 -15.03 -16.41 6.23
N GLY A 231 -13.96 -16.04 5.52
CA GLY A 231 -13.99 -15.81 4.08
C GLY A 231 -12.60 -15.56 3.53
N THR A 232 -12.45 -15.73 2.22
CA THR A 232 -11.26 -15.31 1.48
C THR A 232 -11.52 -13.95 0.84
N VAL A 233 -10.50 -13.09 0.82
CA VAL A 233 -10.56 -11.85 0.04
C VAL A 233 -10.16 -12.20 -1.38
N GLY A 234 -11.09 -12.05 -2.32
CA GLY A 234 -10.88 -12.44 -3.70
C GLY A 234 -9.61 -11.79 -4.29
N THR A 235 -8.77 -12.59 -4.91
CA THR A 235 -8.16 -12.16 -6.16
C THR A 235 -9.32 -11.94 -7.12
N HIS A 236 -9.36 -10.82 -7.84
CA HIS A 236 -10.40 -10.58 -8.84
C HIS A 236 -10.69 -11.88 -9.61
N VAL A 237 -11.93 -12.35 -9.52
CA VAL A 237 -12.39 -13.61 -10.11
C VAL A 237 -12.30 -13.47 -11.62
N ASP A 238 -11.20 -13.94 -12.22
CA ASP A 238 -11.24 -14.61 -13.53
C ASP A 238 -10.00 -15.46 -13.92
N ASP A 239 -8.85 -15.41 -13.22
CA ASP A 239 -7.64 -16.10 -13.71
C ASP A 239 -7.43 -17.56 -13.26
N ARG A 240 -8.30 -18.13 -12.42
CA ARG A 240 -8.20 -19.55 -12.03
C ARG A 240 -8.93 -20.52 -12.97
N LYS A 241 -9.46 -20.06 -14.12
CA LYS A 241 -10.17 -20.91 -15.09
C LYS A 241 -9.47 -21.20 -16.43
N SER A 242 -8.20 -20.85 -16.64
CA SER A 242 -7.59 -20.97 -17.99
C SER A 242 -6.37 -21.91 -18.13
N LEU A 243 -6.14 -22.86 -17.22
CA LEU A 243 -5.05 -23.85 -17.38
C LEU A 243 -5.49 -25.32 -17.37
N ALA A 244 -6.79 -25.61 -17.19
CA ALA A 244 -7.33 -26.97 -17.23
C ALA A 244 -8.11 -27.31 -18.52
N ASP A 245 -8.39 -26.34 -19.40
CA ASP A 245 -9.21 -26.54 -20.60
C ASP A 245 -8.42 -26.57 -21.93
N ILE A 246 -7.09 -26.53 -21.90
CA ILE A 246 -6.28 -26.79 -23.10
C ILE A 246 -6.05 -28.30 -23.20
N GLY A 247 -7.09 -29.00 -23.66
CA GLY A 247 -6.97 -30.34 -24.18
C GLY A 247 -6.10 -30.33 -25.44
N LEU A 248 -4.81 -30.67 -25.30
CA LEU A 248 -3.99 -31.13 -26.40
C LEU A 248 -3.76 -32.64 -26.28
N PRO A 249 -4.11 -33.45 -27.29
CA PRO A 249 -3.80 -34.88 -27.28
C PRO A 249 -2.30 -35.12 -27.43
N ARG A 250 -1.89 -36.29 -26.87
CA ARG A 250 -0.51 -36.80 -26.79
C ARG A 250 0.26 -36.81 -28.11
#